data_AF-A0A349X8Y7-F1
#
_entry.id   AF-A0A349X8Y7-F1
#
_cell.length_a   1.000
_cell.length_b   1.000
_cell.length_c   1.000
_cell.angle_alpha   90.00
_cell.angle_beta   90.00
_cell.angle_gamma   90.00
#
_symmetry.space_group_name_H-M   'P 1'
#
loop_
_entity.id
_entity.type
_entity.pdbx_description
1 polymer ?
#
loop_
_entity_poly.entity_id
_entity_poly.type
_entity_poly.pdbx_seq_one_letter_code
_entity_poly.pdbx_strand_id
1 'polypeptide(L)'
;MQKFGLRTHRTAVYGLAELEIRKEQASALGRAGRKLRLSLEDFAKTVPEQLSAEQKQALLQSISDNVWQLVLQREFLGFIEGNLEWVQQHYAIPPQAISALGGTPSVI
;
A
#
# COMPACT_ATOMS: atom_id res chain seq x y z
N MET A 1 -48.64 31.03 -7.59
CA MET A 1 -47.77 29.83 -7.54
C MET A 1 -46.40 30.19 -8.12
N GLN A 2 -45.36 30.33 -7.28
CA GLN A 2 -43.96 30.32 -7.72
C GLN A 2 -43.15 29.58 -6.65
N LYS A 3 -42.71 28.35 -6.95
CA LYS A 3 -41.76 27.60 -6.12
C LYS A 3 -40.36 27.95 -6.63
N PHE A 4 -39.72 28.94 -6.01
CA PHE A 4 -38.33 29.30 -6.28
C PHE A 4 -37.39 28.18 -5.81
N GLY A 5 -36.78 27.48 -6.77
CA GLY A 5 -35.33 27.29 -6.83
C GLY A 5 -34.57 26.76 -5.61
N LEU A 6 -35.07 25.77 -4.88
CA LEU A 6 -34.28 25.01 -3.89
C LEU A 6 -33.88 23.65 -4.46
N ARG A 7 -32.91 23.61 -5.39
CA ARG A 7 -32.15 22.39 -5.75
C ARG A 7 -31.19 22.69 -6.91
N THR A 8 -29.89 22.87 -6.63
CA THR A 8 -28.77 22.36 -7.46
C THR A 8 -27.36 22.69 -6.94
N HIS A 9 -27.16 23.62 -6.00
CA HIS A 9 -25.79 23.94 -5.54
C HIS A 9 -25.14 22.91 -4.61
N ARG A 10 -25.93 22.23 -3.76
CA ARG A 10 -25.39 21.26 -2.79
C ARG A 10 -24.80 20.03 -3.48
N THR A 11 -25.48 19.50 -4.50
CA THR A 11 -25.11 18.24 -5.15
C THR A 11 -23.81 18.32 -5.94
N ALA A 12 -23.53 19.46 -6.58
CA ALA A 12 -22.31 19.66 -7.38
C ALA A 12 -21.04 19.73 -6.51
N VAL A 13 -21.12 20.39 -5.34
CA VAL A 13 -19.99 20.51 -4.40
C VAL A 13 -19.68 19.17 -3.73
N TYR A 14 -20.70 18.39 -3.37
CA TYR A 14 -20.49 17.02 -2.87
C TYR A 14 -19.81 16.14 -3.93
N GLY A 15 -20.20 16.26 -5.20
CA GLY A 15 -19.56 15.50 -6.29
C GLY A 15 -18.08 15.86 -6.49
N LEU A 16 -17.70 17.13 -6.36
CA LEU A 16 -16.31 17.56 -6.49
C LEU A 16 -15.45 17.12 -5.31
N ALA A 17 -15.95 17.29 -4.08
CA ALA A 17 -15.24 16.83 -2.87
C ALA A 17 -15.04 15.31 -2.87
N GLU A 18 -16.06 14.54 -3.26
CA GLU A 18 -15.96 13.09 -3.38
C GLU A 18 -14.96 12.65 -4.47
N LEU A 19 -14.93 13.37 -5.60
CA LEU A 19 -13.98 13.12 -6.67
C LEU A 19 -12.52 13.37 -6.22
N GLU A 20 -12.25 14.43 -5.47
CA GLU A 20 -10.92 14.67 -4.90
C GLU A 20 -10.53 13.60 -3.86
N ILE A 21 -11.46 13.14 -3.03
CA ILE A 21 -11.22 12.02 -2.11
C ILE A 21 -10.83 10.76 -2.88
N ARG A 22 -11.57 10.40 -3.94
CA ARG A 22 -11.27 9.23 -4.76
C ARG A 22 -9.92 9.35 -5.48
N LYS A 23 -9.56 10.55 -5.95
CA LYS A 23 -8.24 10.82 -6.53
C LYS A 23 -7.13 10.59 -5.52
N GLU A 24 -7.29 11.08 -4.29
CA GLU A 24 -6.28 10.89 -3.26
C GLU A 24 -6.19 9.42 -2.84
N GLN A 25 -7.32 8.72 -2.71
CA GLN A 25 -7.35 7.28 -2.45
C GLN A 25 -6.58 6.47 -3.51
N ALA A 26 -6.83 6.75 -4.79
CA ALA A 26 -6.11 6.12 -5.90
C ALA A 26 -4.61 6.46 -5.88
N SER A 27 -4.28 7.72 -5.58
CA SER A 27 -2.90 8.20 -5.49
C SER A 27 -2.14 7.54 -4.33
N ALA A 28 -2.77 7.43 -3.15
CA ALA A 28 -2.21 6.79 -1.98
C ALA A 28 -1.93 5.30 -2.22
N LEU A 29 -2.88 4.59 -2.84
CA LEU A 29 -2.69 3.19 -3.23
C LEU A 29 -1.55 3.03 -4.24
N GLY A 30 -1.47 3.92 -5.24
CA GLY A 30 -0.39 3.94 -6.22
C GLY A 30 0.99 4.20 -5.58
N ARG A 31 1.08 5.10 -4.60
CA ARG A 31 2.31 5.36 -3.85
C ARG A 31 2.74 4.14 -3.03
N ALA A 32 1.82 3.49 -2.30
CA ALA A 32 2.10 2.28 -1.53
C ALA A 32 2.61 1.14 -2.43
N GLY A 33 1.89 0.88 -3.54
CA GLY A 33 2.30 -0.14 -4.50
C GLY A 33 3.63 0.16 -5.19
N ARG A 34 3.95 1.44 -5.42
CA ARG A 34 5.26 1.86 -5.96
C ARG A 34 6.39 1.66 -4.96
N LYS A 35 6.18 1.96 -3.68
CA LYS A 35 7.19 1.72 -2.64
C LYS A 35 7.55 0.24 -2.53
N LEU A 36 6.55 -0.65 -2.52
CA LEU A 36 6.78 -2.10 -2.52
C LEU A 36 7.57 -2.55 -3.75
N ARG A 37 7.22 -2.05 -4.94
CA ARG A 37 7.96 -2.40 -6.15
C ARG A 37 9.43 -1.98 -6.08
N LEU A 38 9.70 -0.76 -5.62
CA LEU A 38 11.07 -0.26 -5.51
C LEU A 38 11.90 -1.07 -4.51
N SER A 39 11.35 -1.42 -3.35
CA SER A 39 12.07 -2.25 -2.38
C SER A 39 12.35 -3.67 -2.88
N LEU A 40 11.45 -4.24 -3.69
CA LEU A 40 11.68 -5.52 -4.36
C LEU A 40 12.76 -5.41 -5.45
N GLU A 41 12.75 -4.33 -6.23
CA GLU A 41 13.79 -4.06 -7.23
C GLU A 41 15.17 -3.87 -6.57
N ASP A 42 15.23 -3.15 -5.46
CA ASP A 42 16.45 -2.92 -4.70
C ASP A 42 17.00 -4.23 -4.12
N PHE A 43 16.12 -5.06 -3.56
CA PHE A 43 16.48 -6.40 -3.10
C PHE A 43 16.98 -7.30 -4.24
N ALA A 44 16.33 -7.26 -5.42
CA ALA A 44 16.72 -8.05 -6.58
C ALA A 44 18.05 -7.60 -7.20
N LYS A 45 18.35 -6.30 -7.20
CA LYS A 45 19.63 -5.75 -7.68
C LYS A 45 20.79 -6.06 -6.74
N THR A 46 20.51 -6.31 -5.47
CA THR A 46 21.56 -6.51 -4.47
C THR A 46 22.04 -7.96 -4.50
N VAL A 47 23.35 -8.16 -4.70
CA VAL A 47 23.95 -9.49 -4.72
C VAL A 47 24.01 -10.04 -3.29
N PRO A 48 23.37 -11.18 -2.98
CA PRO A 48 23.29 -11.71 -1.62
C PRO A 48 24.64 -11.99 -0.95
N GLU A 49 25.68 -12.24 -1.75
CA GLU A 49 27.04 -12.57 -1.29
C GLU A 49 27.83 -11.35 -0.80
N GLN A 50 27.37 -10.13 -1.13
CA GLN A 50 28.03 -8.88 -0.73
C GLN A 50 27.36 -8.23 0.48
N LEU A 51 26.24 -8.77 0.96
CA LEU A 51 25.48 -8.23 2.08
C LEU A 51 25.88 -8.90 3.39
N SER A 52 26.05 -8.10 4.44
CA SER A 52 26.03 -8.63 5.80
C SER A 52 24.65 -9.22 6.13
N ALA A 53 24.59 -10.09 7.13
CA ALA A 53 23.34 -10.68 7.59
C ALA A 53 22.35 -9.59 8.03
N GLU A 54 22.84 -8.53 8.68
CA GLU A 54 22.06 -7.39 9.14
C GLU A 54 21.48 -6.59 7.96
N GLN A 55 22.27 -6.34 6.92
CA GLN A 55 21.81 -5.61 5.74
C GLN A 55 20.75 -6.39 4.97
N LYS A 56 20.94 -7.71 4.84
CA LYS A 56 19.93 -8.60 4.24
C LYS A 56 18.64 -8.59 5.04
N GLN A 57 18.73 -8.65 6.37
CA GLN A 57 17.56 -8.59 7.24
C GLN A 57 16.84 -7.24 7.14
N ALA A 58 17.57 -6.13 7.07
CA ALA A 58 16.99 -4.80 6.90
C ALA A 58 16.23 -4.67 5.57
N LEU A 59 16.74 -5.22 4.48
CA LEU A 59 16.04 -5.23 3.19
C LEU A 59 14.75 -6.07 3.25
N LEU A 60 14.81 -7.25 3.87
CA LEU A 60 13.63 -8.11 4.06
C LEU A 60 12.58 -7.44 4.94
N GLN A 61 12.99 -6.76 6.01
CA GLN A 61 12.10 -6.00 6.88
C GLN A 61 11.45 -4.83 6.12
N SER A 62 12.23 -4.09 5.33
CA SER A 62 11.69 -3.01 4.47
C SER A 62 10.65 -3.53 3.49
N ILE A 63 10.86 -4.70 2.88
CA ILE A 63 9.85 -5.33 2.02
C ILE A 63 8.60 -5.68 2.84
N SER A 64 8.76 -6.31 4.00
CA SER A 64 7.65 -6.68 4.91
C SER A 64 6.81 -5.46 5.28
N ASP A 65 7.45 -4.36 5.70
CA ASP A 65 6.77 -3.13 6.08
C ASP A 65 5.99 -2.52 4.91
N ASN A 66 6.57 -2.56 3.70
CA ASN A 66 5.91 -2.06 2.50
C ASN A 66 4.72 -2.95 2.06
N VAL A 67 4.81 -4.27 2.24
CA VAL A 67 3.69 -5.19 2.03
C VAL A 67 2.56 -4.84 3.01
N TRP A 68 2.87 -4.66 4.29
CA TRP A 68 1.89 -4.31 5.31
C TRP A 68 1.22 -2.97 5.03
N GLN A 69 1.98 -1.94 4.62
CA GLN A 69 1.44 -0.65 4.22
C GLN A 69 0.46 -0.78 3.04
N LEU A 70 0.76 -1.62 2.06
CA LEU A 70 -0.14 -1.84 0.92
C LEU A 70 -1.42 -2.58 1.33
N VAL A 71 -1.30 -3.58 2.21
CA VAL A 71 -2.46 -4.30 2.78
C VAL A 71 -3.38 -3.32 3.53
N LEU A 72 -2.84 -2.54 4.46
CA LEU A 72 -3.62 -1.54 5.21
C LEU A 72 -4.27 -0.50 4.30
N GLN A 73 -3.54 0.00 3.29
CA GLN A 73 -4.09 0.96 2.36
C GLN A 73 -5.27 0.39 1.57
N ARG A 74 -5.27 -0.91 1.26
CA ARG A 74 -6.40 -1.60 0.63
C ARG A 74 -7.57 -1.77 1.60
N GLU A 75 -7.30 -2.13 2.85
CA GLU A 75 -8.33 -2.24 3.89
C GLU A 75 -9.07 -0.92 4.11
N PHE A 76 -8.36 0.21 4.14
CA PHE A 76 -8.99 1.52 4.25
C PHE A 76 -9.87 1.91 3.06
N LEU A 77 -9.74 1.23 1.92
CA LEU A 77 -10.59 1.41 0.75
C LEU A 77 -11.75 0.41 0.70
N GLY A 78 -11.88 -0.45 1.71
CA GLY A 78 -12.97 -1.43 1.84
C GLY A 78 -12.65 -2.82 1.30
N PHE A 79 -11.40 -3.11 0.93
CA PHE A 79 -10.97 -4.48 0.62
C PHE A 79 -10.63 -5.19 1.92
N ILE A 80 -11.50 -6.05 2.43
CA ILE A 80 -11.34 -6.67 3.76
C ILE A 80 -10.78 -8.10 3.66
N GLU A 81 -11.04 -8.79 2.56
CA GLU A 81 -10.69 -10.20 2.38
C GLU A 81 -9.59 -10.39 1.35
N GLY A 82 -8.72 -11.38 1.56
CA GLY A 82 -7.72 -11.82 0.58
C GLY A 82 -6.63 -10.80 0.24
N ASN A 83 -6.40 -9.76 1.06
CA ASN A 83 -5.41 -8.71 0.73
C ASN A 83 -3.99 -9.25 0.59
N LEU A 84 -3.54 -10.09 1.53
CA LEU A 84 -2.19 -10.64 1.47
C LEU A 84 -2.01 -11.56 0.25
N GLU A 85 -3.01 -12.40 -0.03
CA GLU A 85 -3.02 -13.26 -1.22
C GLU A 85 -2.97 -12.43 -2.51
N TRP A 86 -3.80 -11.40 -2.61
CA TRP A 86 -3.79 -10.47 -3.74
C TRP A 86 -2.40 -9.84 -3.92
N VAL A 87 -1.77 -9.40 -2.84
CA VAL A 87 -0.43 -8.81 -2.88
C VAL A 87 0.62 -9.85 -3.33
N GLN A 88 0.54 -11.09 -2.86
CA GLN A 88 1.43 -12.19 -3.29
C GLN A 88 1.23 -12.58 -4.77
N GLN A 89 0.03 -12.48 -5.30
CA GLN A 89 -0.25 -12.77 -6.72
C GLN A 89 0.28 -11.67 -7.66
N HIS A 90 0.36 -10.42 -7.19
CA HIS A 90 0.75 -9.28 -8.02
C HIS A 90 2.21 -8.84 -7.84
N TYR A 91 2.89 -9.31 -6.79
CA TYR A 91 4.26 -8.95 -6.48
C TYR A 91 5.11 -10.20 -6.17
N ALA A 92 6.33 -10.24 -6.71
CA ALA A 92 7.28 -11.32 -6.45
C ALA A 92 7.95 -11.15 -5.07
N ILE A 93 7.21 -11.44 -4.00
CA ILE A 93 7.67 -11.22 -2.63
C ILE A 93 8.51 -12.41 -2.15
N PRO A 94 9.73 -12.18 -1.61
CA PRO A 94 10.52 -13.24 -1.01
C PRO A 94 9.77 -13.91 0.15
N PRO A 95 9.75 -15.26 0.24
CA PRO A 95 9.10 -15.96 1.35
C PRO A 95 9.57 -15.51 2.73
N GLN A 96 10.84 -15.12 2.85
CA GLN A 96 11.44 -14.66 4.09
C GLN A 96 10.85 -13.32 4.56
N ALA A 97 10.45 -12.45 3.63
CA ALA A 97 9.79 -11.19 3.97
C ALA A 97 8.34 -11.42 4.42
N ILE A 98 7.66 -12.45 3.90
CA ILE A 98 6.31 -12.81 4.35
C ILE A 98 6.34 -13.38 5.77
N SER A 99 7.32 -14.22 6.09
CA SER A 99 7.50 -14.74 7.46
C SER A 99 7.74 -13.63 8.49
N ALA A 100 8.22 -12.46 8.06
CA ALA A 100 8.42 -11.30 8.92
C ALA A 100 7.13 -10.48 9.17
N LEU A 101 6.04 -10.70 8.42
CA LEU A 101 4.77 -9.93 8.53
C LEU A 101 3.99 -10.13 9.84
N GLY A 102 4.49 -10.96 10.76
CA GLY A 102 3.95 -11.13 12.11
C GLY A 102 5.04 -11.16 13.19
N GLY A 103 6.29 -10.90 12.82
CA GLY A 103 7.41 -10.80 13.75
C GLY A 103 7.44 -9.41 14.36
N THR A 104 7.49 -9.31 15.69
CA THR A 104 7.84 -8.04 16.34
C THR A 104 9.16 -7.54 15.77
N PRO A 105 9.30 -6.26 15.38
CA PRO A 105 10.59 -5.74 14.95
C PRO A 105 11.60 -6.04 16.06
N SER A 106 12.66 -6.79 15.72
CA SER A 106 13.77 -7.01 16.64
C SER A 106 14.46 -5.66 16.84
N VAL A 107 14.01 -4.91 17.84
CA VAL A 107 14.68 -3.73 18.36
C VAL A 107 16.02 -4.21 18.92
N ILE A 108 17.12 -3.83 18.26
CA ILE A 108 18.47 -3.86 18.80
C ILE A 108 18.78 -2.47 19.32
#